data_AF-A0A3D3EQ12-F1
#
_entry.id   AF-A0A3D3EQ12-F1
#
_cell.length_a   1.000
_cell.length_b   1.000
_cell.length_c   1.000
_cell.angle_alpha   90.00
_cell.angle_beta   90.00
_cell.angle_gamma   90.00
#
_symmetry.space_group_name_H-M   'P 1'
#
loop_
_entity.id
_entity.type
_entity.pdbx_description
1 polymer ?
#
loop_
_entity_poly.entity_id
_entity_poly.type
_entity_poly.pdbx_seq_one_letter_code
_entity_poly.pdbx_strand_id
1 'polypeptide(L)'
;GGNSEILNPFTIRLRKYIVANTNIKVNILVGRNTFSSGMFAIYRVKQEAPEAISVGESTGGALDCYGEVKTIYLPNSQIPIGYSTKYFEFSKSFSYKNDGIGTFLPDISIQPTIEDYKNGTDVVLNYALTN
;
A
#
# COMPACT_ATOMS: atom_id res chain seq x y z
N GLY A 1 -6.32 4.74 0.04
CA GLY A 1 -6.83 4.79 1.43
C GLY A 1 -8.35 4.64 1.45
N GLY A 2 -9.02 4.87 2.58
CA GLY A 2 -10.48 4.84 2.69
C GLY A 2 -11.04 3.49 3.15
N ASN A 3 -12.19 3.07 2.61
CA ASN A 3 -12.75 1.75 2.91
C ASN A 3 -11.96 0.65 2.19
N SER A 4 -11.35 -0.28 2.93
CA SER A 4 -10.55 -1.35 2.35
C SER A 4 -11.40 -2.35 1.55
N GLU A 5 -12.66 -2.58 1.91
CA GLU A 5 -13.53 -3.60 1.30
C GLU A 5 -13.83 -3.34 -0.19
N ILE A 6 -13.71 -2.08 -0.63
CA ILE A 6 -13.90 -1.68 -2.03
C ILE A 6 -12.98 -2.47 -2.98
N LEU A 7 -11.81 -2.90 -2.50
CA LEU A 7 -10.85 -3.66 -3.34
C LEU A 7 -11.19 -5.15 -3.47
N ASN A 8 -12.00 -5.72 -2.58
CA ASN A 8 -12.24 -7.17 -2.53
C ASN A 8 -12.77 -7.76 -3.85
N PRO A 9 -13.76 -7.14 -4.52
CA PRO A 9 -14.25 -7.67 -5.80
C PRO A 9 -13.18 -7.68 -6.89
N PHE A 10 -12.27 -6.70 -6.88
CA PHE A 10 -11.17 -6.62 -7.83
C PHE A 10 -10.15 -7.73 -7.60
N THR A 11 -9.67 -7.93 -6.36
CA THR A 11 -8.63 -8.93 -6.08
C THR A 11 -9.12 -10.36 -6.30
N ILE A 12 -10.39 -10.64 -5.99
CA ILE A 12 -11.04 -11.93 -6.31
C ILE A 12 -11.09 -12.17 -7.83
N ARG A 13 -11.42 -11.14 -8.62
CA ARG A 13 -11.43 -11.24 -10.09
C ARG A 13 -10.02 -11.38 -10.65
N LEU A 14 -9.04 -10.68 -10.08
CA LEU A 14 -7.63 -10.78 -10.46
C LEU A 14 -7.13 -12.23 -10.30
N ARG A 15 -7.38 -12.88 -9.15
CA ARG A 15 -7.00 -14.30 -8.96
C ARG A 15 -7.64 -15.20 -10.01
N LYS A 16 -8.94 -15.04 -10.27
CA LYS A 16 -9.64 -15.83 -11.29
C LYS A 16 -9.04 -15.62 -12.67
N TYR A 17 -8.70 -14.39 -13.01
CA TYR A 17 -8.07 -14.05 -14.28
C TYR A 17 -6.68 -14.69 -14.41
N ILE A 18 -5.85 -14.63 -13.36
CA ILE A 18 -4.52 -15.26 -13.34
C ILE A 18 -4.63 -16.78 -13.48
N VAL A 19 -5.60 -17.43 -12.82
CA VAL A 19 -5.78 -18.89 -12.94
C VAL A 19 -6.27 -19.28 -14.34
N ALA A 20 -7.07 -18.45 -14.99
CA ALA A 20 -7.65 -18.74 -16.31
C ALA A 20 -6.72 -18.43 -17.48
N ASN A 21 -5.60 -17.73 -17.26
CA ASN A 21 -4.70 -17.28 -18.31
C ASN A 21 -3.26 -17.67 -17.99
N THR A 22 -2.45 -17.88 -19.02
CA THR A 22 -1.01 -18.09 -18.85
C THR A 22 -0.24 -16.78 -19.05
N ASN A 23 0.96 -16.68 -18.48
CA ASN A 23 1.89 -15.55 -18.65
C ASN A 23 1.36 -14.18 -18.18
N ILE A 24 0.53 -14.15 -17.15
CA ILE A 24 0.10 -12.89 -16.53
C ILE A 24 1.16 -12.40 -15.56
N LYS A 25 1.72 -11.22 -15.83
CA LYS A 25 2.59 -10.50 -14.89
C LYS A 25 1.79 -9.45 -14.13
N VAL A 26 2.00 -9.36 -12.83
CA VAL A 26 1.34 -8.39 -11.97
C VAL A 26 2.40 -7.50 -11.31
N ASN A 27 2.33 -6.21 -11.59
CA ASN A 27 3.16 -5.20 -10.96
C ASN A 27 2.31 -4.34 -10.01
N ILE A 28 2.81 -4.07 -8.80
CA ILE A 28 2.19 -3.20 -7.81
C ILE A 28 3.05 -1.95 -7.68
N LEU A 29 2.55 -0.81 -8.15
CA LEU A 29 3.28 0.45 -8.01
C LEU A 29 3.02 1.03 -6.61
N VAL A 30 4.08 1.26 -5.85
CA VAL A 30 4.03 1.70 -4.46
C VAL A 30 4.81 3.01 -4.31
N GLY A 31 4.27 3.95 -3.55
CA GLY A 31 4.92 5.22 -3.26
C GLY A 31 4.83 5.59 -1.79
N ARG A 32 5.60 6.61 -1.38
CA ARG A 32 5.61 7.13 0.01
C ARG A 32 4.25 7.63 0.50
N ASN A 33 3.34 7.98 -0.42
CA ASN A 33 1.96 8.38 -0.11
C ASN A 33 0.98 7.19 0.00
N THR A 34 1.47 5.96 0.04
CA THR A 34 0.65 4.79 0.34
C THR A 34 0.59 4.55 1.84
N PHE A 35 -0.61 4.66 2.41
CA PHE A 35 -0.87 4.49 3.84
C PHE A 35 -2.31 3.98 4.07
N SER A 36 -2.63 3.59 5.31
CA SER A 36 -3.96 3.11 5.72
C SER A 36 -4.46 2.00 4.78
N SER A 37 -5.70 2.04 4.27
CA SER A 37 -6.26 1.04 3.35
C SER A 37 -5.46 0.82 2.06
N GLY A 38 -4.55 1.74 1.70
CA GLY A 38 -3.58 1.50 0.62
C GLY A 38 -2.57 0.38 0.95
N MET A 39 -2.18 0.26 2.22
CA MET A 39 -1.34 -0.85 2.69
C MET A 39 -2.03 -2.20 2.49
N PHE A 40 -3.30 -2.27 2.88
CA PHE A 40 -4.11 -3.47 2.71
C PHE A 40 -4.26 -3.86 1.24
N ALA A 41 -4.28 -2.88 0.34
CA ALA A 41 -4.35 -3.14 -1.08
C ALA A 41 -3.14 -3.93 -1.56
N ILE A 42 -1.94 -3.53 -1.15
CA ILE A 42 -0.68 -4.22 -1.50
C ILE A 42 -0.75 -5.68 -1.07
N TYR A 43 -1.07 -5.93 0.20
CA TYR A 43 -1.05 -7.29 0.73
C TYR A 43 -2.17 -8.17 0.19
N ARG A 44 -3.38 -7.63 -0.05
CA ARG A 44 -4.46 -8.38 -0.71
C ARG A 44 -4.10 -8.76 -2.14
N VAL A 45 -3.45 -7.86 -2.88
CA VAL A 45 -2.96 -8.21 -4.22
C VAL A 45 -1.89 -9.31 -4.12
N LYS A 46 -0.91 -9.20 -3.21
CA LYS A 46 0.10 -10.26 -3.01
C LYS A 46 -0.50 -11.60 -2.57
N GLN A 47 -1.60 -11.61 -1.82
CA GLN A 47 -2.31 -12.84 -1.44
C GLN A 47 -3.01 -13.51 -2.64
N GLU A 48 -3.67 -12.70 -3.46
CA GLU A 48 -4.43 -13.18 -4.62
C GLU A 48 -3.54 -13.45 -5.85
N ALA A 49 -2.40 -12.76 -5.94
CA ALA A 49 -1.37 -12.88 -6.96
C ALA A 49 0.02 -13.02 -6.29
N PRO A 50 0.40 -14.23 -5.84
CA PRO A 50 1.65 -14.46 -5.09
C PRO A 50 2.93 -14.08 -5.83
N GLU A 51 2.91 -14.11 -7.16
CA GLU A 51 4.05 -13.72 -8.02
C GLU A 51 4.08 -12.21 -8.33
N ALA A 52 3.19 -11.41 -7.74
CA ALA A 52 3.15 -9.97 -7.98
C ALA A 52 4.40 -9.27 -7.43
N ILE A 53 5.04 -8.47 -8.29
CA ILE A 53 6.22 -7.69 -7.98
C ILE A 53 5.82 -6.26 -7.63
N SER A 54 6.25 -5.79 -6.46
CA SER A 54 6.03 -4.42 -6.02
C SER A 54 7.24 -3.54 -6.36
N VAL A 55 6.97 -2.35 -6.89
CA VAL A 55 7.98 -1.45 -7.44
C VAL A 55 7.72 -0.03 -6.95
N GLY A 56 8.77 0.67 -6.54
CA GLY A 56 8.73 2.10 -6.21
C GLY A 56 9.33 2.39 -4.85
N GLU A 57 8.63 3.14 -4.01
CA GLU A 57 9.14 3.60 -2.73
C GLU A 57 8.54 2.84 -1.54
N SER A 58 9.24 2.86 -0.41
CA SER A 58 8.65 2.42 0.86
C SER A 58 7.39 3.21 1.17
N THR A 59 6.39 2.51 1.69
CA THR A 59 5.11 3.13 2.08
C THR A 59 5.27 4.11 3.23
N GLY A 60 4.39 5.11 3.32
CA GLY A 60 4.39 6.07 4.42
C GLY A 60 3.68 5.59 5.68
N GLY A 61 3.03 4.42 5.64
CA GLY A 61 2.34 3.81 6.78
C GLY A 61 2.88 2.43 7.11
N ALA A 62 2.87 2.08 8.39
CA ALA A 62 3.17 0.72 8.83
C ALA A 62 2.00 -0.23 8.56
N LEU A 63 2.30 -1.52 8.38
CA LEU A 63 1.27 -2.56 8.41
C LEU A 63 0.62 -2.61 9.79
N ASP A 64 1.43 -2.71 10.84
CA ASP A 64 0.95 -2.67 12.22
C ASP A 64 1.10 -1.24 12.76
N CYS A 65 -0.02 -0.58 13.07
CA CYS A 65 0.00 0.83 13.46
C CYS A 65 -1.15 1.19 14.40
N TYR A 66 -0.96 2.32 15.07
CA TYR A 66 -2.05 3.00 15.76
C TYR A 66 -2.95 3.71 14.76
N GLY A 67 -4.25 3.43 14.80
CA GLY A 67 -5.26 4.06 13.95
C GLY A 67 -6.58 4.26 14.70
N GLU A 68 -7.68 4.27 13.94
CA GLU A 68 -9.00 4.67 14.46
C GLU A 68 -8.91 6.09 15.05
N VAL A 69 -8.65 7.06 14.17
CA VAL A 69 -8.41 8.43 14.59
C VAL A 69 -9.73 9.08 15.01
N LYS A 70 -9.82 9.51 16.27
CA LYS A 70 -10.87 10.41 16.76
C LYS A 70 -10.34 11.82 16.86
N THR A 71 -11.26 12.79 16.86
CA THR A 71 -10.93 14.21 17.00
C THR A 71 -11.58 14.74 18.27
N ILE A 72 -10.80 15.45 19.09
CA ILE A 72 -11.30 16.31 20.16
C ILE A 72 -11.02 17.77 19.79
N TYR A 73 -11.82 18.69 20.31
CA TYR A 73 -11.65 20.13 20.11
C TYR A 73 -11.20 20.77 21.41
N LEU A 74 -10.14 21.59 21.36
CA LEU A 74 -9.66 22.30 22.55
C LEU A 74 -10.75 23.27 23.05
N PRO A 75 -10.98 23.35 24.37
CA PRO A 75 -12.17 24.01 24.92
C PRO A 75 -12.25 25.51 24.60
N ASN A 76 -11.12 26.19 24.53
CA ASN A 76 -11.07 27.65 24.30
C ASN A 76 -10.80 28.00 22.84
N SER A 77 -9.78 27.38 22.24
CA SER A 77 -9.34 27.72 20.87
C SER A 77 -10.09 26.98 19.77
N GLN A 78 -10.85 25.94 20.12
CA GLN A 78 -11.55 25.05 19.16
C GLN A 78 -10.62 24.39 18.13
N ILE A 79 -9.31 24.34 18.40
CA ILE A 79 -8.34 23.65 17.54
C ILE A 79 -8.62 22.14 17.60
N PRO A 80 -8.77 21.45 16.46
CA PRO A 80 -8.96 20.01 16.43
C PRO A 80 -7.65 19.28 16.70
N ILE A 81 -7.69 18.28 17.58
CA ILE A 81 -6.59 17.37 17.86
C ILE A 81 -7.03 15.96 17.49
N GLY A 82 -6.32 15.36 16.53
CA GLY A 82 -6.49 13.97 16.14
C GLY A 82 -5.66 13.04 17.01
N TYR A 83 -6.24 11.94 17.47
CA TYR A 83 -5.52 10.90 18.22
C TYR A 83 -6.06 9.52 17.85
N SER A 84 -5.17 8.52 17.81
CA SER A 84 -5.53 7.13 17.53
C SER A 84 -6.13 6.48 18.78
N THR A 85 -7.22 5.72 18.62
CA THR A 85 -7.85 5.00 19.73
C THR A 85 -7.56 3.50 19.76
N LYS A 86 -6.88 2.96 18.74
CA LYS A 86 -6.63 1.53 18.63
C LYS A 86 -5.28 1.21 18.01
N TYR A 87 -4.62 0.17 18.50
CA TYR A 87 -3.49 -0.47 17.84
C TYR A 87 -3.97 -1.63 16.99
N PHE A 88 -3.50 -1.71 15.75
CA PHE A 88 -3.83 -2.78 14.82
C PHE A 88 -2.62 -3.68 14.58
N GLU A 89 -2.78 -4.98 14.82
CA GLU A 89 -1.77 -6.02 14.56
C GLU A 89 -2.22 -6.90 13.38
N PHE A 90 -2.10 -6.34 12.17
CA PHE A 90 -2.51 -7.01 10.94
C PHE A 90 -1.52 -8.06 10.47
N SER A 91 -0.22 -7.90 10.74
CA SER A 91 0.80 -8.90 10.43
C SER A 91 0.45 -10.27 11.01
N LYS A 92 -0.03 -10.31 12.25
CA LYS A 92 -0.51 -11.53 12.91
C LYS A 92 -1.81 -12.04 12.31
N SER A 93 -2.76 -11.13 12.09
CA SER A 93 -4.12 -11.49 11.64
C SER A 93 -4.16 -12.06 10.22
N PHE A 94 -3.24 -11.64 9.35
CA PHE A 94 -3.20 -12.04 7.94
C PHE A 94 -1.94 -12.83 7.56
N SER A 95 -1.10 -13.19 8.53
CA SER A 95 0.18 -13.88 8.32
C SER A 95 1.10 -13.17 7.31
N TYR A 96 0.97 -11.85 7.18
CA TYR A 96 1.85 -11.06 6.34
C TYR A 96 3.22 -10.99 7.00
N LYS A 97 4.28 -11.30 6.25
CA LYS A 97 5.65 -11.11 6.73
C LYS A 97 5.89 -9.62 6.92
N ASN A 98 6.01 -9.22 8.17
CA ASN A 98 6.55 -7.95 8.59
C ASN A 98 7.99 -8.24 9.05
N ASP A 99 8.97 -7.60 8.43
CA ASP A 99 10.40 -7.70 8.78
C ASP A 99 10.76 -6.89 10.04
N GLY A 100 9.75 -6.33 10.72
CA GLY A 100 9.91 -5.45 11.87
C GLY A 100 10.18 -4.00 11.47
N ILE A 101 10.27 -3.72 10.17
CA ILE A 101 10.37 -2.36 9.65
C ILE A 101 8.95 -1.78 9.63
N GLY A 102 8.80 -0.60 10.24
CA GLY A 102 7.51 0.08 10.37
C GLY A 102 6.88 0.57 9.05
N THR A 103 7.29 0.03 7.89
CA THR A 103 6.77 0.38 6.56
C THR A 103 6.95 -0.81 5.63
N PHE A 104 6.03 -1.01 4.68
CA PHE A 104 6.23 -1.98 3.60
C PHE A 104 7.36 -1.53 2.67
N LEU A 105 8.31 -2.44 2.41
CA LEU A 105 9.37 -2.28 1.44
C LEU A 105 8.96 -2.96 0.11
N PRO A 106 9.08 -2.26 -1.04
CA PRO A 106 8.82 -2.86 -2.34
C PRO A 106 9.92 -3.87 -2.69
N ASP A 107 9.57 -4.86 -3.52
CA ASP A 107 10.53 -5.85 -4.03
C ASP A 107 11.62 -5.18 -4.87
N ILE A 108 11.26 -4.12 -5.60
CA ILE A 108 12.17 -3.28 -6.38
C ILE A 108 12.05 -1.83 -5.91
N SER A 109 13.12 -1.30 -5.31
CA SER A 109 13.17 0.07 -4.83
C SER A 109 13.58 1.04 -5.94
N ILE A 110 12.70 1.99 -6.27
CA ILE A 110 12.93 3.07 -7.23
C ILE A 110 12.39 4.36 -6.62
N GLN A 111 13.27 5.35 -6.45
CA GLN A 111 12.90 6.68 -5.95
C GLN A 111 12.89 7.67 -7.12
N PRO A 112 11.73 8.23 -7.50
CA PRO A 112 11.66 9.29 -8.50
C PRO A 112 12.46 10.52 -8.08
N THR A 113 13.21 11.09 -9.00
CA THR A 113 14.00 12.30 -8.79
C THR A 113 13.21 13.56 -9.17
N ILE A 114 13.72 14.72 -8.76
CA ILE A 114 13.18 16.00 -9.23
C ILE A 114 13.32 16.17 -10.75
N GLU A 115 14.33 15.57 -11.35
CA GLU A 115 14.55 15.64 -12.79
C GLU A 115 13.53 14.80 -13.55
N ASP A 116 13.22 13.60 -13.03
CA ASP A 116 12.12 12.78 -13.56
C ASP A 116 10.80 13.55 -13.54
N TYR A 117 10.52 14.25 -12.43
CA TYR A 117 9.33 15.08 -12.30
C TYR A 117 9.29 16.23 -13.30
N LYS A 118 10.40 16.98 -13.45
CA LYS A 118 10.50 18.08 -14.42
C LYS A 118 10.29 17.62 -15.86
N ASN A 119 10.77 16.42 -16.18
CA ASN A 119 10.68 15.82 -17.50
C ASN A 119 9.39 15.00 -17.71
N GLY A 120 8.48 14.98 -16.73
CA GLY A 120 7.22 14.21 -16.81
C GLY A 120 7.44 12.70 -16.95
N THR A 121 8.56 12.18 -16.47
CA THR A 121 8.94 10.77 -16.56
C THR A 121 8.52 10.03 -15.30
N ASP A 122 7.61 9.07 -15.44
CA ASP A 122 7.27 8.14 -14.35
C ASP A 122 8.20 6.91 -14.42
N VAL A 123 9.31 6.97 -13.69
CA VAL A 123 10.30 5.89 -13.65
C VAL A 123 9.77 4.57 -13.07
N VAL A 124 8.77 4.64 -12.18
CA VAL A 124 8.16 3.46 -11.56
C VAL A 124 7.23 2.77 -12.55
N LEU A 125 6.38 3.54 -13.25
CA LEU A 125 5.54 3.04 -14.33
C LEU A 125 6.37 2.49 -15.49
N ASN A 126 7.43 3.20 -15.90
CA ASN A 126 8.30 2.76 -16.98
C ASN A 126 8.91 1.38 -16.67
N TYR A 127 9.41 1.19 -15.45
CA TYR A 127 9.93 -0.11 -15.02
C TYR A 127 8.88 -1.22 -15.18
N ALA A 128 7.64 -0.97 -14.78
CA ALA A 128 6.55 -1.95 -14.82
C ALA A 128 6.05 -2.27 -16.24
N LEU A 129 6.30 -1.38 -17.21
CA LEU A 129 5.96 -1.60 -18.62
C LEU A 129 7.06 -2.33 -19.39
N THR A 130 8.31 -2.26 -18.93
CA THR A 130 9.46 -2.87 -19.61
C THR A 130 9.88 -4.23 -19.05
N ASN A 131 9.31 -4.66 -17.91
CA ASN A 131 9.65 -5.91 -17.21
C ASN A 131 8.41 -6.76 -16.93
#